data_AF-A0AAV6C097-F1
#
_entry.id   AF-A0AAV6C097-F1
#
_cell.length_a   1.000
_cell.length_b   1.000
_cell.length_c   1.000
_cell.angle_alpha   90.00
_cell.angle_beta   90.00
_cell.angle_gamma   90.00
#
_symmetry.space_group_name_H-M   'P 1'
#
loop_
_entity.id
_entity.type
_entity.pdbx_description
1 polymer ?
#
loop_
_entity_poly.entity_id
_entity_poly.type
_entity_poly.pdbx_seq_one_letter_code
_entity_poly.pdbx_strand_id
1 'polypeptide(L)'
;RVGPVQISLQKADQKKGRFSITVFVDDRSVEKKDRTIGEPIQFYVKGAQRTSPYEIVIFEVGKDQATGYLSTPKEGAAAAAPAKPAS
;
A
#
# COMPACT_ATOMS: atom_id res chain seq x y z
N ARG A 1 5.20 3.15 -9.53
CA ARG A 1 5.62 1.73 -9.36
C ARG A 1 6.61 1.67 -8.22
N VAL A 2 6.46 0.73 -7.29
CA VAL A 2 7.35 0.56 -6.14
C VAL A 2 7.73 -0.93 -6.07
N GLY A 3 8.97 -1.26 -6.43
CA GLY A 3 9.41 -2.66 -6.56
C GLY A 3 8.51 -3.49 -7.51
N PRO A 4 8.02 -4.67 -7.09
CA PRO A 4 7.12 -5.52 -7.89
C PRO A 4 5.67 -5.03 -7.90
N VAL A 5 5.33 -3.96 -7.17
CA VAL A 5 3.97 -3.46 -7.02
C VAL A 5 3.72 -2.27 -7.93
N GLN A 6 2.65 -2.36 -8.73
CA GLN A 6 2.09 -1.24 -9.47
C GLN A 6 0.66 -0.99 -9.01
N ILE A 7 0.26 0.28 -8.90
CA ILE A 7 -1.06 0.69 -8.44
C ILE A 7 -1.65 1.63 -9.49
N SER A 8 -2.90 1.41 -9.86
CA SER A 8 -3.68 2.30 -10.72
C SER A 8 -4.89 2.82 -9.96
N LEU A 9 -5.09 4.13 -9.97
CA LEU A 9 -6.31 4.75 -9.47
C LEU A 9 -7.41 4.61 -10.53
N GLN A 10 -8.51 3.97 -10.15
CA GLN A 10 -9.64 3.72 -11.05
C GLN A 10 -10.79 4.70 -10.83
N LYS A 11 -10.98 5.12 -9.58
CA LYS A 11 -12.01 6.09 -9.21
C LYS A 11 -11.59 6.85 -7.97
N ALA A 12 -11.89 8.15 -7.93
CA ALA A 12 -11.75 8.99 -6.75
C ALA A 12 -13.01 9.83 -6.56
N ASP A 13 -13.51 9.88 -5.33
CA ASP A 13 -14.55 10.79 -4.87
C ASP A 13 -13.97 11.60 -3.72
N GLN A 14 -13.42 12.77 -4.06
CA GLN A 14 -12.79 13.68 -3.11
C GLN A 14 -13.74 14.11 -1.99
N LYS A 15 -15.01 14.36 -2.35
CA LYS A 15 -16.01 14.89 -1.42
C LYS A 15 -16.37 13.85 -0.35
N LYS A 16 -16.33 12.56 -0.72
CA LYS A 16 -16.62 11.46 0.20
C LYS A 16 -15.37 10.79 0.77
N GLY A 17 -14.17 11.17 0.33
CA GLY A 17 -12.94 10.48 0.69
C GLY A 17 -12.96 9.01 0.29
N ARG A 18 -13.58 8.68 -0.87
CA ARG A 18 -13.69 7.31 -1.37
C ARG A 18 -12.86 7.10 -2.62
N PHE A 19 -12.34 5.90 -2.81
CA PHE A 19 -11.56 5.57 -4.00
C PHE A 19 -11.65 4.09 -4.37
N SER A 20 -11.30 3.79 -5.62
CA SER A 20 -11.10 2.44 -6.11
C SER A 20 -9.74 2.37 -6.78
N ILE A 21 -8.97 1.32 -6.48
CA ILE A 21 -7.65 1.07 -7.08
C ILE A 21 -7.57 -0.35 -7.65
N THR A 22 -6.68 -0.53 -8.62
CA THR A 22 -6.20 -1.85 -9.03
C THR A 22 -4.73 -1.96 -8.63
N VAL A 23 -4.40 -3.01 -7.88
CA VAL A 23 -3.04 -3.34 -7.49
C VAL A 23 -2.56 -4.49 -8.37
N PHE A 24 -1.48 -4.25 -9.11
CA PHE A 24 -0.82 -5.22 -9.97
C PHE A 24 0.43 -5.73 -9.27
N VAL A 25 0.55 -7.05 -9.17
CA VAL A 25 1.60 -7.75 -8.45
C VAL A 25 1.93 -9.05 -9.17
N ASP A 26 3.20 -9.24 -9.49
CA ASP A 26 3.66 -10.38 -10.31
C ASP A 26 2.81 -10.46 -11.60
N ASP A 27 2.13 -11.59 -11.81
CA ASP A 27 1.24 -11.83 -12.95
C ASP A 27 -0.25 -11.68 -12.61
N ARG A 28 -0.57 -10.98 -11.51
CA ARG A 28 -1.94 -10.87 -10.98
C ARG A 28 -2.34 -9.42 -10.74
N SER A 29 -3.63 -9.14 -10.91
CA SER A 29 -4.24 -7.87 -10.53
C SER A 29 -5.33 -8.10 -9.50
N VAL A 30 -5.36 -7.27 -8.45
CA VAL A 30 -6.40 -7.27 -7.43
C VAL A 30 -7.08 -5.92 -7.44
N GLU A 31 -8.38 -5.93 -7.65
CA GLU A 31 -9.19 -4.73 -7.56
C GLU A 31 -9.67 -4.51 -6.12
N LYS A 32 -9.57 -3.27 -5.65
CA LYS A 32 -10.08 -2.82 -4.36
C LYS A 32 -11.03 -1.67 -4.64
N LYS A 33 -12.33 -1.95 -4.59
CA LYS A 33 -13.39 -0.99 -4.87
C LYS A 33 -13.87 -0.29 -3.60
N ASP A 34 -14.27 0.96 -3.76
CA ASP A 34 -15.03 1.75 -2.80
C ASP A 34 -14.43 1.73 -1.38
N ARG A 35 -13.13 2.05 -1.32
CA ARG A 35 -12.32 2.15 -0.10
C ARG A 35 -12.35 3.57 0.44
N THR A 36 -12.25 3.71 1.75
CA THR A 36 -12.16 5.00 2.43
C THR A 36 -10.71 5.40 2.62
N ILE A 37 -10.41 6.70 2.51
CA ILE A 37 -9.11 7.23 2.93
C ILE A 37 -8.79 6.86 4.38
N GLY A 38 -7.51 6.62 4.67
CA GLY A 38 -7.01 6.21 5.98
C GLY A 38 -7.19 4.73 6.29
N GLU A 39 -7.98 3.97 5.51
CA GLU A 39 -8.12 2.52 5.73
C GLU A 39 -6.91 1.75 5.16
N PRO A 40 -6.29 0.85 5.96
CA PRO A 40 -5.23 -0.02 5.46
C PRO A 40 -5.76 -1.06 4.48
N ILE A 41 -5.15 -1.12 3.30
CA ILE A 41 -5.45 -2.10 2.26
C ILE A 41 -4.32 -3.13 2.22
N GLN A 42 -4.58 -4.29 2.82
CA GLN A 42 -3.63 -5.39 2.87
C GLN A 42 -3.74 -6.33 1.65
N PHE A 43 -2.59 -6.78 1.15
CA PHE A 43 -2.48 -7.76 0.07
C PHE A 43 -1.16 -8.54 0.16
N TYR A 44 -1.12 -9.71 -0.49
CA TYR A 44 0.04 -10.60 -0.46
C TYR A 44 0.69 -10.69 -1.85
N VAL A 45 2.02 -10.57 -1.87
CA VAL A 45 2.88 -10.74 -3.05
C VAL A 45 3.44 -12.16 -3.06
N LYS A 46 3.62 -12.79 -4.22
CA LYS A 46 4.20 -14.15 -4.28
C LYS A 46 5.66 -14.06 -3.83
N GLY A 47 6.07 -14.92 -2.90
CA GLY A 47 7.42 -14.87 -2.30
C GLY A 47 7.53 -14.01 -1.04
N ALA A 48 6.53 -13.18 -0.72
CA ALA A 48 6.43 -12.57 0.60
C ALA A 48 6.09 -13.65 1.65
N GLN A 49 6.69 -13.56 2.85
CA GLN A 49 6.32 -14.40 3.98
C GLN A 49 4.80 -14.34 4.19
N ARG A 50 4.13 -15.50 4.25
CA ARG A 50 2.65 -15.60 4.37
C ARG A 50 2.10 -14.87 5.60
N THR A 51 2.94 -14.58 6.58
CA THR A 51 2.61 -13.91 7.83
C THR A 51 2.82 -12.39 7.78
N SER A 52 3.32 -11.83 6.68
CA SER A 52 3.67 -10.41 6.57
C SER A 52 3.11 -9.80 5.27
N PRO A 53 1.90 -9.20 5.31
CA PRO A 53 1.30 -8.60 4.12
C PRO A 53 1.99 -7.30 3.72
N TYR A 54 1.81 -6.93 2.46
CA TYR A 54 2.01 -5.55 2.00
C TYR A 54 0.77 -4.74 2.39
N GLU A 55 0.95 -3.46 2.68
CA GLU A 55 -0.14 -2.58 3.07
C GLU A 55 -0.06 -1.25 2.31
N ILE A 56 -1.17 -0.84 1.72
CA ILE A 56 -1.34 0.49 1.13
C ILE A 56 -2.25 1.30 2.04
N VAL A 57 -1.84 2.52 2.35
CA VAL A 57 -2.71 3.52 2.99
C VAL A 57 -2.73 4.75 2.10
N ILE A 58 -3.92 5.11 1.64
CA ILE A 58 -4.17 6.36 0.91
C ILE A 58 -4.84 7.32 1.90
N PHE A 59 -4.22 8.47 2.14
CA PHE A 59 -4.74 9.49 3.08
C PHE A 59 -5.37 10.68 2.36
N GLU A 60 -5.06 10.88 1.09
CA GLU A 60 -5.63 11.94 0.27
C GLU A 60 -6.00 11.42 -1.12
N VAL A 61 -7.16 11.84 -1.63
CA VAL A 61 -7.59 11.55 -3.00
C VAL A 61 -7.92 12.86 -3.70
N GLY A 62 -7.26 13.08 -4.82
CA GLY A 62 -7.47 14.18 -5.75
C GLY A 62 -8.35 13.76 -6.92
N LYS A 63 -8.37 14.56 -8.00
CA LYS A 63 -9.30 14.36 -9.12
C LYS A 63 -8.89 13.12 -9.91
N ASP A 64 -7.59 13.05 -10.19
CA ASP A 64 -6.95 12.02 -10.99
C ASP A 64 -5.66 11.49 -10.31
N GLN A 65 -5.51 11.76 -9.01
CA GLN A 65 -4.32 11.38 -8.23
C GLN A 65 -4.72 10.95 -6.81
N ALA A 66 -3.85 10.19 -6.14
CA ALA A 66 -4.01 9.83 -4.74
C ALA A 66 -2.65 9.87 -4.04
N THR A 67 -2.63 10.31 -2.78
CA THR A 67 -1.43 10.40 -1.96
C THR A 67 -1.52 9.38 -0.83
N GLY A 68 -0.44 8.63 -0.65
CA GLY A 68 -0.40 7.48 0.24
C GLY A 68 1.01 6.93 0.42
N TYR A 69 1.10 5.84 1.17
CA TYR A 69 2.31 5.05 1.29
C TYR A 69 2.03 3.56 1.05
N LEU A 70 3.10 2.85 0.67
CA LEU A 70 3.13 1.40 0.57
C LEU A 70 4.14 0.88 1.60
N SER A 71 3.65 0.14 2.59
CA SER A 71 4.49 -0.59 3.54
C SER A 71 4.80 -1.97 2.98
N THR A 72 6.08 -2.26 2.80
CA THR A 72 6.54 -3.60 2.47
C THR A 72 6.82 -4.37 3.76
N PRO A 73 6.54 -5.68 3.82
CA PRO A 73 6.94 -6.49 4.95
C PRO A 73 8.46 -6.40 5.13
N LYS A 74 8.93 -6.33 6.37
CA LYS A 74 10.36 -6.49 6.64
C LYS A 74 10.73 -7.91 6.21
N GLU A 75 11.49 -8.03 5.13
CA GLU A 75 12.31 -9.23 4.95
C GLU A 75 13.12 -9.41 6.23
N GLY A 76 13.16 -10.65 6.73
CA GLY A 76 13.43 -10.99 8.14
C GLY A 76 14.38 -10.02 8.83
N ALA A 77 14.00 -9.57 10.03
CA ALA A 77 14.82 -8.69 10.85
C ALA A 77 16.27 -9.21 10.97
N ALA A 78 17.15 -8.78 10.07
CA ALA A 78 18.48 -8.38 10.47
C ALA A 78 18.25 -7.05 11.17
N ALA A 79 18.38 -7.08 12.49
CA ALA A 79 18.15 -5.96 13.38
C ALA A 79 18.74 -4.67 12.81
N ALA A 80 17.87 -3.73 12.43
CA ALA A 80 18.24 -2.33 12.54
C ALA A 80 18.41 -2.10 14.04
N ALA A 81 19.67 -2.09 14.49
CA ALA A 81 20.04 -1.80 15.87
C ALA A 81 19.29 -0.56 16.35
N PRO A 82 18.87 -0.50 17.63
CA PRO A 82 18.32 0.74 18.16
C PRO A 82 19.41 1.81 18.00
N ALA A 83 19.09 2.87 17.24
CA ALA A 83 19.89 4.07 17.25
C ALA A 83 19.90 4.56 18.71
N LYS A 84 21.05 4.40 19.37
CA LYS A 84 21.30 4.98 20.69
C LYS A 84 21.00 6.49 20.57
N PRO A 85 20.11 7.07 21.39
CA PRO A 85 20.11 8.51 21.54
C PRO A 85 21.43 8.88 22.23
N ALA A 86 22.21 9.72 21.56
CA ALA A 86 23.37 10.36 22.15
C ALA A 86 22.89 11.34 23.22
N SER A 87 23.31 11.13 24.47
CA SER A 87 23.59 12.14 25.50
C SER A 87 24.29 11.46 26.66
#